data_AF-W1RZF5-F1
#
_entry.id   AF-W1RZF5-F1
#
_cell.length_a   1.000
_cell.length_b   1.000
_cell.length_c   1.000
_cell.angle_alpha   90.00
_cell.angle_beta   90.00
_cell.angle_gamma   90.00
#
_symmetry.space_group_name_H-M   'P 1'
#
loop_
_entity.id
_entity.type
_entity.pdbx_description
1 polymer ?
#
loop_
_entity_poly.entity_id
_entity_poly.type
_entity_poly.pdbx_seq_one_letter_code
_entity_poly.pdbx_strand_id
1 'polypeptide(L)'
;MESKDLHGFASDRPITKVEDDLLGRSGFSTDLADAMASWHGNDSLVVALHGDWGSGKSSIKNMALSRLEAITEDKPDIIQFSPWEWAAQEKITASFFQEISKSIGRKDKSKSGKKLAVTLKKYGRYLNTGETVVEGLSTALPTLFILATLVGVGGNFSNEAWVNNASTFMLLVLGGWAATLKWGKGFLEKLSGNVEETAKEKEQSLSDIRQELTALLLKRKGPLIVVMDDLDRLTSSQLRMVFQLIKANLEFPNVVFLLLFQRDLVEDKMNDGMQLGRDYLEKIIQVPFDIPQIETTRLHSLLFNKLDKIIEQDKSASNMFDSGRWGVVA
;
A
#
# COMPACT_ATOMS: atom_id res chain seq x y z
N MET A 1 -32.45 -16.16 -14.75
CA MET A 1 -32.92 -14.76 -14.62
C MET A 1 -32.99 -14.19 -16.01
N GLU A 2 -34.19 -13.82 -16.46
CA GLU A 2 -34.36 -13.09 -17.71
C GLU A 2 -33.55 -11.79 -17.66
N SER A 3 -32.67 -11.58 -18.64
CA SER A 3 -31.93 -10.34 -18.81
C SER A 3 -32.90 -9.25 -19.24
N LYS A 4 -33.13 -8.24 -18.39
CA LYS A 4 -33.93 -7.04 -18.72
C LYS A 4 -33.25 -6.12 -19.74
N ASP A 5 -32.02 -6.41 -20.15
CA ASP A 5 -31.30 -5.66 -21.17
C ASP A 5 -31.25 -6.48 -22.47
N LEU A 6 -32.00 -6.02 -23.48
CA LEU A 6 -32.07 -6.63 -24.81
C LEU A 6 -30.74 -6.55 -25.57
N HIS A 7 -29.87 -5.61 -25.22
CA HIS A 7 -28.62 -5.34 -25.96
C HIS A 7 -27.37 -5.76 -25.18
N GLY A 8 -27.53 -6.16 -23.92
CA GLY A 8 -26.43 -6.66 -23.09
C GLY A 8 -25.33 -5.63 -22.86
N PHE A 9 -25.69 -4.35 -22.74
CA PHE A 9 -24.74 -3.30 -22.42
C PHE A 9 -24.15 -3.56 -21.03
N ALA A 10 -22.90 -3.98 -21.00
CA ALA A 10 -22.16 -4.15 -19.76
C ALA A 10 -21.36 -2.87 -19.48
N SER A 11 -21.54 -2.31 -18.28
CA SER A 11 -20.56 -1.38 -17.75
C SER A 11 -19.22 -2.09 -17.62
N ASP A 12 -18.12 -1.45 -18.01
CA ASP A 12 -16.75 -1.95 -17.80
C ASP A 12 -16.40 -1.97 -16.31
N ARG A 13 -16.95 -2.96 -15.60
CA ARG A 13 -16.76 -3.16 -14.17
C ARG A 13 -15.87 -4.39 -13.98
N PRO A 14 -14.87 -4.29 -13.08
CA PRO A 14 -14.06 -5.45 -12.76
C PRO A 14 -14.93 -6.54 -12.14
N ILE A 15 -14.71 -7.77 -12.57
CA ILE A 15 -15.38 -8.94 -11.99
C ILE A 15 -14.99 -9.07 -10.50
N THR A 16 -15.83 -9.75 -9.74
CA THR A 16 -15.63 -9.88 -8.29
C THR A 16 -15.38 -11.30 -7.82
N LYS A 17 -15.81 -12.30 -8.59
CA LYS A 17 -15.70 -13.71 -8.23
C LYS A 17 -14.94 -14.51 -9.27
N VAL A 18 -14.39 -15.64 -8.84
CA VAL A 18 -13.60 -16.54 -9.69
C VAL A 18 -14.46 -17.23 -10.76
N GLU A 19 -15.76 -17.43 -10.50
CA GLU A 19 -16.67 -18.08 -11.45
C GLU A 19 -16.99 -17.18 -12.66
N ASP A 20 -16.80 -15.87 -12.51
CA ASP A 20 -16.99 -14.89 -13.58
C ASP A 20 -15.75 -14.75 -14.48
N ASP A 21 -14.65 -15.45 -14.17
CA ASP A 21 -13.41 -15.36 -14.92
C ASP A 21 -13.44 -16.14 -16.23
N LEU A 22 -13.64 -15.39 -17.31
CA LEU A 22 -13.63 -15.95 -18.65
C LEU A 22 -12.24 -15.95 -19.30
N LEU A 23 -11.22 -15.35 -18.68
CA LEU A 23 -9.89 -15.17 -19.27
C LEU A 23 -8.80 -16.03 -18.63
N GLY A 24 -9.13 -16.86 -17.63
CA GLY A 24 -8.22 -17.87 -17.08
C GLY A 24 -7.22 -17.31 -16.05
N ARG A 25 -7.60 -16.24 -15.35
CA ARG A 25 -6.79 -15.56 -14.32
C ARG A 25 -7.14 -15.97 -12.88
N SER A 26 -8.21 -16.71 -12.69
CA SER A 26 -8.68 -17.21 -11.39
C SER A 26 -7.62 -18.04 -10.65
N GLY A 27 -6.84 -18.87 -11.36
CA GLY A 27 -5.73 -19.63 -10.77
C GLY A 27 -4.69 -18.72 -10.12
N PHE A 28 -4.16 -17.76 -10.89
CA PHE A 28 -3.22 -16.76 -10.37
C PHE A 28 -3.79 -15.96 -9.19
N SER A 29 -5.05 -15.52 -9.27
CA SER A 29 -5.70 -14.83 -8.15
C SER A 29 -5.80 -15.68 -6.89
N THR A 30 -6.01 -16.99 -7.05
CA THR A 30 -6.09 -17.95 -5.93
C THR A 30 -4.72 -18.14 -5.31
N ASP A 31 -3.68 -18.36 -6.11
CA ASP A 31 -2.31 -18.53 -5.64
C ASP A 31 -1.81 -17.26 -4.93
N LEU A 32 -2.12 -16.09 -5.47
CA LEU A 32 -1.80 -14.80 -4.86
C LEU A 32 -2.47 -14.65 -3.48
N ALA A 33 -3.76 -14.99 -3.39
CA ALA A 33 -4.50 -14.94 -2.13
C ALA A 33 -3.92 -15.92 -1.09
N ASP A 34 -3.67 -17.16 -1.48
CA ASP A 34 -3.18 -18.21 -0.59
C ASP A 34 -1.75 -17.87 -0.09
N ALA A 35 -0.90 -17.32 -0.97
CA ALA A 35 0.43 -16.82 -0.59
C ALA A 35 0.35 -15.71 0.47
N MET A 36 -0.51 -14.71 0.28
CA MET A 36 -0.68 -13.63 1.26
C MET A 36 -1.31 -14.12 2.58
N ALA A 37 -2.27 -15.04 2.52
CA ALA A 37 -2.93 -15.58 3.70
C ALA A 37 -1.99 -16.42 4.58
N SER A 38 -1.03 -17.11 3.96
CA SER A 38 -0.05 -17.94 4.65
C SER A 38 1.09 -17.17 5.32
N TRP A 39 1.13 -15.84 5.19
CA TRP A 39 2.20 -15.01 5.75
C TRP A 39 2.13 -14.93 7.27
N HIS A 40 3.19 -15.38 7.95
CA HIS A 40 3.41 -15.25 9.39
C HIS A 40 4.83 -14.78 9.72
N GLY A 41 5.32 -13.77 8.97
CA GLY A 41 6.65 -13.21 9.17
C GLY A 41 6.76 -12.31 10.40
N ASN A 42 8.00 -12.14 10.89
CA ASN A 42 8.35 -11.14 11.92
C ASN A 42 8.41 -9.71 11.35
N ASP A 43 8.47 -9.60 10.02
CA ASP A 43 8.42 -8.35 9.28
C ASP A 43 7.19 -8.36 8.35
N SER A 44 6.93 -7.22 7.71
CA SER A 44 5.87 -7.07 6.72
C SER A 44 6.30 -7.64 5.37
N LEU A 45 5.34 -8.17 4.61
CA LEU A 45 5.53 -8.56 3.22
C LEU A 45 4.94 -7.49 2.29
N VAL A 46 5.71 -6.97 1.34
CA VAL A 46 5.21 -6.10 0.28
C VAL A 46 5.19 -6.86 -1.04
N VAL A 47 3.98 -7.12 -1.49
CA VAL A 47 3.66 -7.71 -2.78
C VAL A 47 3.19 -6.61 -3.73
N ALA A 48 3.71 -6.59 -4.95
CA ALA A 48 3.24 -5.71 -6.00
C ALA A 48 2.58 -6.51 -7.12
N LEU A 49 1.46 -6.03 -7.64
CA LEU A 49 0.79 -6.54 -8.83
C LEU A 49 0.80 -5.46 -9.91
N HIS A 50 1.64 -5.65 -10.91
CA HIS A 50 1.80 -4.74 -12.03
C HIS A 50 0.90 -5.12 -13.20
N GLY A 51 0.44 -4.10 -13.91
CA GLY A 51 -0.09 -4.27 -15.26
C GLY A 51 -0.69 -2.98 -15.78
N ASP A 52 -0.87 -2.90 -17.09
CA ASP A 52 -1.30 -1.66 -17.75
C ASP A 52 -2.73 -1.26 -17.40
N TRP A 53 -3.13 -0.05 -17.79
CA TRP A 53 -4.53 0.36 -17.77
C TRP A 53 -5.38 -0.63 -18.58
N GLY A 54 -6.52 -1.05 -18.03
CA GLY A 54 -7.40 -2.05 -18.67
C GLY A 54 -6.87 -3.50 -18.65
N SER A 55 -5.69 -3.77 -18.11
CA SER A 55 -5.13 -5.14 -18.04
C SER A 55 -5.89 -6.09 -17.11
N GLY A 56 -6.80 -5.59 -16.26
CA GLY A 56 -7.60 -6.39 -15.34
C GLY A 56 -7.05 -6.48 -13.90
N LYS A 57 -6.15 -5.59 -13.48
CA LYS A 57 -5.66 -5.45 -12.09
C LYS A 57 -6.78 -5.57 -11.05
N SER A 58 -7.80 -4.74 -11.17
CA SER A 58 -8.91 -4.72 -10.22
C SER A 58 -9.73 -6.01 -10.23
N SER A 59 -9.86 -6.69 -11.38
CA SER A 59 -10.52 -8.00 -11.45
C SER A 59 -9.72 -9.08 -10.71
N ILE A 60 -8.40 -9.16 -10.94
CA ILE A 60 -7.52 -10.10 -10.24
C ILE A 60 -7.52 -9.83 -8.74
N LYS A 61 -7.43 -8.55 -8.34
CA LYS A 61 -7.57 -8.11 -6.95
C LYS A 61 -8.84 -8.63 -6.33
N ASN A 62 -9.99 -8.36 -6.95
CA ASN A 62 -11.29 -8.71 -6.37
C ASN A 62 -11.46 -10.23 -6.23
N MET A 63 -11.01 -11.00 -7.23
CA MET A 63 -11.01 -12.46 -7.13
C MET A 63 -10.13 -12.97 -5.98
N ALA A 64 -8.92 -12.40 -5.82
CA ALA A 64 -8.04 -12.73 -4.71
C ALA A 64 -8.69 -12.37 -3.36
N LEU A 65 -9.31 -11.19 -3.26
CA LEU A 65 -10.05 -10.77 -2.06
C LEU A 65 -11.25 -11.69 -1.77
N SER A 66 -11.97 -12.14 -2.79
CA SER A 66 -13.07 -13.09 -2.65
C SER A 66 -12.56 -14.43 -2.09
N ARG A 67 -11.39 -14.90 -2.55
CA ARG A 67 -10.73 -16.10 -2.03
C ARG A 67 -10.33 -15.93 -0.56
N LEU A 68 -9.69 -14.81 -0.21
CA LEU A 68 -9.30 -14.49 1.18
C LEU A 68 -10.52 -14.44 2.13
N GLU A 69 -11.63 -13.85 1.68
CA GLU A 69 -12.86 -13.76 2.49
C GLU A 69 -13.50 -15.13 2.76
N ALA A 70 -13.26 -16.12 1.89
CA ALA A 70 -13.73 -17.50 2.05
C ALA A 70 -12.90 -18.32 3.06
N ILE A 71 -11.73 -17.82 3.50
CA ILE A 71 -10.91 -18.46 4.52
C ILE A 71 -11.61 -18.34 5.88
N THR A 72 -11.78 -19.45 6.60
CA THR A 72 -12.44 -19.50 7.91
C THR A 72 -11.46 -19.58 9.08
N GLU A 73 -10.42 -20.40 8.94
CA GLU A 73 -9.37 -20.56 9.96
C GLU A 73 -8.29 -19.52 9.75
N ASP A 74 -7.83 -18.89 10.83
CA ASP A 74 -6.80 -17.84 10.81
C ASP A 74 -7.04 -16.78 9.73
N LYS A 75 -8.32 -16.43 9.57
CA LYS A 75 -8.81 -15.51 8.54
C LYS A 75 -8.04 -14.19 8.56
N PRO A 76 -7.49 -13.75 7.41
CA PRO A 76 -6.85 -12.45 7.29
C PRO A 76 -7.82 -11.29 7.51
N ASP A 77 -7.37 -10.23 8.16
CA ASP A 77 -8.10 -8.96 8.17
C ASP A 77 -7.70 -8.15 6.95
N ILE A 78 -8.65 -7.91 6.04
CA ILE A 78 -8.40 -7.20 4.79
C ILE A 78 -8.83 -5.74 4.92
N ILE A 79 -7.96 -4.83 4.52
CA ILE A 79 -8.19 -3.38 4.51
C ILE A 79 -7.83 -2.86 3.12
N GLN A 80 -8.80 -2.26 2.45
CA GLN A 80 -8.57 -1.59 1.17
C GLN A 80 -8.39 -0.10 1.42
N PHE A 81 -7.36 0.48 0.84
CA PHE A 81 -7.03 1.89 0.95
C PHE A 81 -6.62 2.42 -0.42
N SER A 82 -7.43 3.28 -1.02
CA SER A 82 -7.10 3.97 -2.28
C SER A 82 -6.48 5.32 -1.97
N PRO A 83 -5.14 5.51 -2.05
CA PRO A 83 -4.53 6.75 -1.58
C PRO A 83 -4.96 7.96 -2.41
N TRP A 84 -5.31 7.73 -3.68
CA TRP A 84 -5.83 8.76 -4.58
C TRP A 84 -7.07 9.48 -4.02
N GLU A 85 -7.95 8.77 -3.31
CA GLU A 85 -9.17 9.37 -2.69
C GLU A 85 -8.83 10.39 -1.59
N TRP A 86 -7.67 10.25 -0.96
CA TRP A 86 -7.21 11.06 0.17
C TRP A 86 -6.12 12.07 -0.22
N ALA A 87 -5.65 11.99 -1.46
CA ALA A 87 -4.51 12.74 -1.98
C ALA A 87 -4.74 14.25 -2.00
N ALA A 88 -5.99 14.69 -2.20
CA ALA A 88 -6.36 16.10 -2.27
C ALA A 88 -6.26 16.86 -0.93
N GLN A 89 -6.23 16.14 0.20
CA GLN A 89 -6.23 16.75 1.53
C GLN A 89 -4.83 16.80 2.17
N GLU A 90 -3.78 16.39 1.44
CA GLU A 90 -2.39 16.21 1.91
C GLU A 90 -2.21 15.28 3.13
N LYS A 91 -3.30 14.70 3.65
CA LYS A 91 -3.35 13.88 4.87
C LYS A 91 -3.33 12.37 4.59
N ILE A 92 -2.57 11.92 3.60
CA ILE A 92 -2.56 10.49 3.20
C ILE A 92 -2.18 9.60 4.40
N THR A 93 -1.16 9.98 5.18
CA THR A 93 -0.69 9.24 6.35
C THR A 93 -1.73 9.13 7.46
N ALA A 94 -2.34 10.25 7.87
CA ALA A 94 -3.38 10.24 8.89
C ALA A 94 -4.60 9.41 8.44
N SER A 95 -5.05 9.62 7.20
CA SER A 95 -6.21 8.91 6.63
C SER A 95 -5.95 7.41 6.52
N PHE A 96 -4.73 6.99 6.17
CA PHE A 96 -4.32 5.60 6.13
C PHE A 96 -4.52 4.90 7.48
N PHE A 97 -3.91 5.42 8.54
CA PHE A 97 -4.05 4.81 9.87
C PHE A 97 -5.47 4.94 10.43
N GLN A 98 -6.18 6.01 10.09
CA GLN A 98 -7.57 6.16 10.46
C GLN A 98 -8.44 5.09 9.81
N GLU A 99 -8.24 4.79 8.52
CA GLU A 99 -9.02 3.78 7.81
C GLU A 99 -8.70 2.37 8.33
N ILE A 100 -7.41 2.08 8.58
CA ILE A 100 -7.02 0.82 9.21
C ILE A 100 -7.68 0.66 10.59
N SER A 101 -7.56 1.70 11.43
CA SER A 101 -8.15 1.71 12.77
C SER A 101 -9.68 1.48 12.72
N LYS A 102 -10.38 2.16 11.82
CA LYS A 102 -11.84 2.00 11.65
C LYS A 102 -12.19 0.61 11.17
N SER A 103 -11.49 0.07 10.18
CA SER A 103 -11.75 -1.27 9.64
C SER A 103 -11.56 -2.35 10.71
N ILE A 104 -10.43 -2.34 11.41
CA ILE A 104 -10.16 -3.29 12.50
C ILE A 104 -11.18 -3.13 13.62
N GLY A 105 -11.46 -1.91 14.07
CA GLY A 105 -12.46 -1.66 15.11
C GLY A 105 -13.89 -2.07 14.73
N ARG A 106 -14.20 -2.15 13.43
CA ARG A 106 -15.46 -2.67 12.90
C ARG A 106 -15.48 -4.19 12.83
N LYS A 107 -14.43 -4.82 12.30
CA LYS A 107 -14.33 -6.26 12.05
C LYS A 107 -14.01 -7.07 13.31
N ASP A 108 -13.01 -6.66 14.09
CA ASP A 108 -12.57 -7.35 15.30
C ASP A 108 -13.07 -6.65 16.57
N LYS A 109 -14.13 -7.21 17.17
CA LYS A 109 -14.75 -6.71 18.41
C LYS A 109 -14.07 -7.20 19.68
N SER A 110 -13.05 -8.05 19.57
CA SER A 110 -12.30 -8.56 20.71
C SER A 110 -11.58 -7.43 21.46
N LYS A 111 -11.14 -7.71 22.69
CA LYS A 111 -10.32 -6.76 23.46
C LYS A 111 -9.02 -6.44 22.74
N SER A 112 -8.42 -7.43 22.06
CA SER A 112 -7.18 -7.26 21.29
C SER A 112 -7.41 -6.37 20.07
N GLY A 113 -8.44 -6.64 19.27
CA GLY A 113 -8.79 -5.84 18.10
C GLY A 113 -9.12 -4.39 18.42
N LYS A 114 -9.92 -4.16 19.46
CA LYS A 114 -10.20 -2.80 19.96
C LYS A 114 -8.91 -2.07 20.37
N LYS A 115 -8.01 -2.78 21.06
CA LYS A 115 -6.73 -2.21 21.49
C LYS A 115 -5.85 -1.86 20.29
N LEU A 116 -5.73 -2.77 19.32
CA LEU A 116 -5.00 -2.56 18.07
C LEU A 116 -5.55 -1.35 17.29
N ALA A 117 -6.86 -1.27 17.13
CA ALA A 117 -7.50 -0.13 16.46
C ALA A 117 -7.17 1.21 17.16
N VAL A 118 -7.20 1.26 18.50
CA VAL A 118 -6.85 2.47 19.26
C VAL A 118 -5.37 2.80 19.13
N THR A 119 -4.48 1.82 19.25
CA THR A 119 -3.03 2.04 19.15
C THR A 119 -2.63 2.49 17.73
N LEU A 120 -3.23 1.94 16.67
CA LEU A 120 -3.03 2.40 15.29
C LEU A 120 -3.48 3.85 15.10
N LYS A 121 -4.62 4.23 15.69
CA LYS A 121 -5.10 5.61 15.66
C LYS A 121 -4.14 6.57 16.38
N LYS A 122 -3.57 6.15 17.52
CA LYS A 122 -2.55 6.93 18.24
C LYS A 122 -1.28 7.08 17.39
N TYR A 123 -0.82 6.00 16.77
CA TYR A 123 0.35 5.99 15.90
C TYR A 123 0.17 6.94 14.70
N GLY A 124 -0.97 6.85 14.00
CA GLY A 124 -1.27 7.76 12.90
C GLY A 124 -1.37 9.23 13.30
N ARG A 125 -1.93 9.52 14.48
CA ARG A 125 -1.92 10.89 15.02
C ARG A 125 -0.50 11.38 15.27
N TYR A 126 0.35 10.58 15.90
CA TYR A 126 1.73 10.95 16.19
C TYR A 126 2.50 11.32 14.91
N LEU A 127 2.33 10.51 13.86
CA LEU A 127 2.96 10.75 12.55
C LEU A 127 2.42 12.02 11.87
N ASN A 128 1.17 12.43 12.14
CA ASN A 128 0.55 13.62 11.54
C ASN A 128 0.66 14.88 12.40
N THR A 129 0.87 14.77 13.71
CA THR A 129 1.03 15.92 14.62
C THR A 129 2.29 16.75 14.34
N GLY A 130 3.14 16.32 13.41
CA GLY A 130 4.19 17.15 12.82
C GLY A 130 3.70 18.33 11.96
N GLU A 131 2.44 18.33 11.48
CA GLU A 131 1.89 19.43 10.66
C GLU A 131 1.42 20.65 11.48
N THR A 132 1.07 20.47 12.76
CA THR A 132 0.60 21.57 13.64
C THR A 132 1.70 22.17 14.54
N VAL A 133 2.94 21.67 14.45
CA VAL A 133 4.11 22.23 15.14
C VAL A 133 5.01 23.01 14.16
N VAL A 134 4.40 23.55 13.09
CA VAL A 134 5.09 24.31 12.04
C VAL A 134 5.51 25.72 12.49
N GLU A 135 5.08 26.20 13.66
CA GLU A 135 5.60 27.46 14.22
C GLU A 135 6.83 27.30 15.12
N GLY A 136 7.31 26.07 15.41
CA GLY A 136 8.37 25.90 16.43
C GLY A 136 9.38 24.75 16.31
N LEU A 137 9.16 23.71 15.48
CA LEU A 137 10.09 22.57 15.37
C LEU A 137 10.21 22.04 13.93
N SER A 138 10.36 22.92 12.95
CA SER A 138 10.24 22.56 11.52
C SER A 138 11.48 21.97 10.82
N THR A 139 12.52 21.49 11.52
CA THR A 139 13.74 21.00 10.84
C THR A 139 14.44 19.78 11.46
N ALA A 140 13.71 18.82 12.06
CA ALA A 140 14.34 17.59 12.57
C ALA A 140 13.66 16.25 12.22
N LEU A 141 12.54 16.26 11.50
CA LEU A 141 11.78 15.02 11.25
C LEU A 141 12.26 14.17 10.05
N PRO A 142 12.81 14.72 8.95
CA PRO A 142 13.41 13.88 7.90
C PRO A 142 14.65 13.10 8.38
N THR A 143 15.36 13.64 9.37
CA THR A 143 16.62 13.07 9.90
C THR A 143 16.39 11.96 10.94
N LEU A 144 15.29 11.99 11.71
CA LEU A 144 14.96 10.90 12.66
C LEU A 144 14.59 9.59 11.95
N PHE A 145 14.01 9.66 10.74
CA PHE A 145 13.70 8.48 9.92
C PHE A 145 14.95 7.74 9.42
N ILE A 146 16.02 8.48 9.17
CA ILE A 146 17.32 7.94 8.75
C ILE A 146 18.09 7.38 9.97
N LEU A 147 17.89 7.94 11.16
CA LEU A 147 18.52 7.46 12.40
C LEU A 147 17.92 6.15 12.91
N ALA A 148 16.59 5.98 12.84
CA ALA A 148 15.95 4.73 13.27
C ALA A 148 16.39 3.53 12.41
N THR A 149 16.64 3.75 11.12
CA THR A 149 17.12 2.71 10.19
C THR A 149 18.58 2.30 10.44
N LEU A 150 19.39 3.13 11.10
CA LEU A 150 20.76 2.78 11.49
C LEU A 150 20.87 1.98 12.80
N VAL A 151 19.86 2.06 13.68
CA VAL A 151 19.89 1.41 15.00
C VAL A 151 19.25 0.00 14.98
N GLY A 152 18.42 -0.31 13.99
CA GLY A 152 17.65 -1.56 13.89
C GLY A 152 18.36 -2.77 13.26
N VAL A 153 19.54 -2.62 12.65
CA VAL A 153 20.34 -3.76 12.15
C VAL A 153 21.51 -4.01 13.09
N GLY A 154 21.46 -5.12 13.81
CA GLY A 154 22.51 -5.52 14.75
C GLY A 154 23.91 -5.63 14.10
N GLY A 155 24.84 -4.81 14.58
CA GLY A 155 26.08 -5.31 15.17
C GLY A 155 27.26 -5.76 14.30
N ASN A 156 27.21 -5.83 12.96
CA ASN A 156 28.36 -6.33 12.17
C ASN A 156 28.53 -5.71 10.76
N PHE A 157 28.63 -4.38 10.65
CA PHE A 157 29.11 -3.73 9.42
C PHE A 157 30.10 -2.61 9.75
N SER A 158 31.26 -2.98 10.29
CA SER A 158 32.34 -2.04 10.64
C SER A 158 33.35 -1.82 9.51
N ASN A 159 33.06 -2.20 8.26
CA ASN A 159 34.10 -2.24 7.23
C ASN A 159 33.64 -1.94 5.79
N GLU A 160 32.75 -0.97 5.61
CA GLU A 160 32.40 -0.49 4.27
C GLU A 160 32.78 0.98 4.09
N ALA A 161 33.44 1.28 2.96
CA ALA A 161 34.07 2.56 2.67
C ALA A 161 33.09 3.76 2.62
N TRP A 162 31.78 3.51 2.54
CA TRP A 162 30.75 4.56 2.60
C TRP A 162 30.57 5.15 4.01
N VAL A 163 31.01 4.47 5.07
CA VAL A 163 30.86 4.93 6.46
C VAL A 163 31.87 6.03 6.82
N ASN A 164 33.11 5.95 6.31
CA ASN A 164 34.15 6.93 6.62
C ASN A 164 33.97 8.29 5.92
N ASN A 165 33.27 8.31 4.77
CA ASN A 165 32.92 9.57 4.09
C ASN A 165 31.59 10.16 4.58
N ALA A 166 30.66 9.33 5.08
CA ALA A 166 29.40 9.80 5.65
C ALA A 166 29.58 10.50 7.01
N SER A 167 30.52 10.07 7.85
CA SER A 167 30.78 10.67 9.17
C SER A 167 31.28 12.12 9.10
N THR A 168 32.08 12.45 8.09
CA THR A 168 32.68 13.80 7.95
C THR A 168 31.69 14.81 7.39
N PHE A 169 30.83 14.38 6.46
CA PHE A 169 29.74 15.22 5.95
C PHE A 169 28.69 15.48 7.05
N MET A 170 28.39 14.47 7.87
CA MET A 170 27.49 14.59 9.02
C MET A 170 28.03 15.53 10.12
N LEU A 171 29.34 15.48 10.44
CA LEU A 171 29.94 16.37 11.43
C LEU A 171 30.04 17.83 10.96
N LEU A 172 30.25 18.08 9.66
CA LEU A 172 30.24 19.44 9.10
C LEU A 172 28.83 20.03 9.05
N VAL A 173 27.81 19.20 8.77
CA VAL A 173 26.41 19.62 8.87
C VAL A 173 26.08 19.91 10.35
N LEU A 174 26.45 19.06 11.30
CA LEU A 174 26.21 19.32 12.72
C LEU A 174 26.98 20.54 13.26
N GLY A 175 28.24 20.73 12.87
CA GLY A 175 29.09 21.85 13.29
C GLY A 175 28.68 23.19 12.67
N GLY A 176 28.23 23.19 11.41
CA GLY A 176 27.67 24.37 10.75
C GLY A 176 26.33 24.80 11.35
N TRP A 177 25.50 23.85 11.79
CA TRP A 177 24.22 24.10 12.46
C TRP A 177 24.37 24.66 13.89
N ALA A 178 25.42 24.28 14.62
CA ALA A 178 25.68 24.83 15.96
C ALA A 178 26.05 26.32 15.93
N ALA A 179 26.73 26.78 14.87
CA ALA A 179 27.19 28.17 14.75
C ALA A 179 26.08 29.17 14.33
N THR A 180 25.00 28.70 13.68
CA THR A 180 23.87 29.55 13.26
C THR A 180 22.82 29.75 14.36
N LEU A 181 22.84 28.93 15.41
CA LEU A 181 21.97 29.07 16.59
C LEU A 181 22.51 30.08 17.62
N LYS A 182 22.48 31.37 17.26
CA LYS A 182 22.61 32.49 18.23
C LYS A 182 21.38 32.63 19.17
N TRP A 183 20.46 31.67 19.17
CA TRP A 183 19.16 31.71 19.86
C TRP A 183 19.03 30.64 20.97
N GLY A 184 20.15 30.21 21.56
CA GLY A 184 20.15 29.19 22.63
C GLY A 184 19.80 29.71 24.04
N LYS A 185 20.02 30.99 24.35
CA LYS A 185 19.82 31.52 25.72
C LYS A 185 18.35 31.83 26.06
N GLY A 186 17.60 32.41 25.12
CA GLY A 186 16.20 32.83 25.39
C GLY A 186 15.19 31.67 25.45
N PHE A 187 15.51 30.52 24.83
CA PHE A 187 14.68 29.32 24.88
C PHE A 187 14.91 28.52 26.17
N LEU A 188 16.16 28.48 26.66
CA LEU A 188 16.51 27.81 27.93
C LEU A 188 15.91 28.50 29.16
N GLU A 189 15.86 29.84 29.19
CA GLU A 189 15.26 30.59 30.31
C GLU A 189 13.73 30.45 30.38
N LYS A 190 13.05 30.27 29.23
CA LYS A 190 11.61 29.98 29.20
C LYS A 190 11.26 28.55 29.60
N LEU A 191 12.21 27.63 29.49
CA LEU A 191 12.05 26.24 29.95
C LEU A 191 12.37 26.06 31.44
N SER A 192 13.02 27.03 32.09
CA SER A 192 13.33 26.96 33.53
C SER A 192 12.31 27.65 34.45
N GLY A 193 11.37 28.44 33.90
CA GLY A 193 10.34 29.12 34.67
C GLY A 193 9.06 28.29 34.78
N ASN A 194 8.88 27.62 35.93
CA ASN A 194 7.67 26.87 36.36
C ASN A 194 7.60 25.38 35.95
N VAL A 195 8.62 24.59 36.31
CA VAL A 195 8.67 23.12 36.12
C VAL A 195 8.39 22.34 37.42
N GLU A 196 7.67 22.91 38.37
CA GLU A 196 7.11 22.16 39.51
C GLU A 196 5.61 22.37 39.52
N GLU A 197 4.88 21.46 38.86
CA GLU A 197 3.62 20.85 39.35
C GLU A 197 2.70 20.22 38.28
N THR A 198 3.02 20.26 36.98
CA THR A 198 2.04 19.78 35.96
C THR A 198 2.62 18.92 34.83
N ALA A 199 3.28 17.81 35.14
CA ALA A 199 3.70 16.82 34.12
C ALA A 199 3.72 15.37 34.64
N LYS A 200 2.64 14.93 35.29
CA LYS A 200 2.34 13.51 35.51
C LYS A 200 1.15 13.06 34.65
N GLU A 201 1.27 13.22 33.34
CA GLU A 201 0.59 12.34 32.39
C GLU A 201 1.66 11.72 31.51
N LYS A 202 1.74 10.38 31.51
CA LYS A 202 2.68 9.62 30.69
C LYS A 202 2.43 9.91 29.21
N GLU A 203 3.16 10.83 28.62
CA GLU A 203 3.32 10.87 27.17
C GLU A 203 4.04 9.57 26.77
N GLN A 204 3.29 8.62 26.21
CA GLN A 204 3.89 7.42 25.63
C GLN A 204 4.73 7.84 24.43
N SER A 205 6.00 7.43 24.39
CA SER A 205 6.89 7.73 23.26
C SER A 205 6.43 6.99 22.00
N LEU A 206 6.87 7.45 20.81
CA LEU A 206 6.61 6.74 19.55
C LEU A 206 7.12 5.28 19.60
N SER A 207 8.25 5.07 20.27
CA SER A 207 8.84 3.75 20.47
C SER A 207 7.88 2.84 21.23
N ASP A 208 7.27 3.33 22.32
CA ASP A 208 6.30 2.57 23.11
C ASP A 208 5.07 2.20 22.28
N ILE A 209 4.58 3.12 21.44
CA ILE A 209 3.45 2.88 20.55
C ILE A 209 3.81 1.81 19.50
N ARG A 210 4.99 1.89 18.88
CA ARG A 210 5.47 0.88 17.91
C ARG A 210 5.62 -0.49 18.56
N GLN A 211 6.24 -0.58 19.74
CA GLN A 211 6.38 -1.83 20.48
C GLN A 211 5.03 -2.45 20.83
N GLU A 212 4.07 -1.63 21.25
CA GLU A 212 2.71 -2.10 21.53
C GLU A 212 2.01 -2.60 20.26
N LEU A 213 2.15 -1.91 19.12
CA LEU A 213 1.63 -2.37 17.83
C LEU A 213 2.24 -3.71 17.42
N THR A 214 3.57 -3.81 17.46
CA THR A 214 4.30 -5.02 17.13
C THR A 214 3.81 -6.20 17.97
N ALA A 215 3.69 -6.02 19.29
CA ALA A 215 3.20 -7.06 20.19
C ALA A 215 1.74 -7.46 19.93
N LEU A 216 0.89 -6.53 19.49
CA LEU A 216 -0.51 -6.81 19.14
C LEU A 216 -0.61 -7.55 17.80
N LEU A 217 0.19 -7.16 16.81
CA LEU A 217 0.21 -7.77 15.48
C LEU A 217 0.78 -9.20 15.51
N LEU A 218 1.86 -9.43 16.28
CA LEU A 218 2.45 -10.77 16.50
C LEU A 218 1.47 -11.78 17.10
N LYS A 219 0.53 -11.33 17.94
CA LYS A 219 -0.45 -12.21 18.59
C LYS A 219 -1.62 -12.61 17.69
N ARG A 220 -1.74 -11.97 16.52
CA ARG A 220 -2.81 -12.30 15.58
C ARG A 220 -2.50 -13.62 14.90
N LYS A 221 -3.54 -14.42 14.70
CA LYS A 221 -3.40 -15.66 13.95
C LYS A 221 -3.35 -15.39 12.44
N GLY A 222 -4.34 -14.67 11.92
CA GLY A 222 -4.36 -14.24 10.52
C GLY A 222 -3.61 -12.94 10.26
N PRO A 223 -2.94 -12.80 9.10
CA PRO A 223 -2.24 -11.59 8.73
C PRO A 223 -3.20 -10.40 8.56
N LEU A 224 -2.66 -9.20 8.75
CA LEU A 224 -3.32 -7.97 8.35
C LEU A 224 -2.94 -7.64 6.91
N ILE A 225 -3.87 -7.74 5.98
CA ILE A 225 -3.64 -7.45 4.56
C ILE A 225 -4.12 -6.03 4.24
N VAL A 226 -3.20 -5.18 3.81
CA VAL A 226 -3.43 -3.80 3.40
C VAL A 226 -3.29 -3.73 1.88
N VAL A 227 -4.41 -3.54 1.19
CA VAL A 227 -4.46 -3.44 -0.27
C VAL A 227 -4.49 -1.97 -0.67
N MET A 228 -3.51 -1.55 -1.48
CA MET A 228 -3.42 -0.21 -2.03
C MET A 228 -3.54 -0.25 -3.55
N ASP A 229 -4.57 0.41 -4.09
CA ASP A 229 -4.86 0.47 -5.52
C ASP A 229 -4.71 1.91 -6.04
N ASP A 230 -4.67 2.06 -7.37
CA ASP A 230 -4.58 3.33 -8.08
C ASP A 230 -3.36 4.21 -7.68
N LEU A 231 -2.22 3.60 -7.32
CA LEU A 231 -1.00 4.36 -6.98
C LEU A 231 -0.48 5.16 -8.18
N ASP A 232 -0.63 4.62 -9.38
CA ASP A 232 -0.23 5.27 -10.64
C ASP A 232 -1.03 6.54 -10.95
N ARG A 233 -2.10 6.86 -10.22
CA ARG A 233 -2.84 8.13 -10.37
C ARG A 233 -2.23 9.27 -9.55
N LEU A 234 -1.48 8.95 -8.49
CA LEU A 234 -0.89 9.93 -7.58
C LEU A 234 0.14 10.83 -8.27
N THR A 235 0.34 12.04 -7.74
CA THR A 235 1.49 12.88 -8.12
C THR A 235 2.79 12.30 -7.54
N SER A 236 3.95 12.72 -8.06
CA SER A 236 5.26 12.23 -7.57
C SER A 236 5.47 12.47 -6.07
N SER A 237 5.01 13.61 -5.52
CA SER A 237 5.14 13.90 -4.09
C SER A 237 4.25 12.99 -3.24
N GLN A 238 3.00 12.77 -3.67
CA GLN A 238 2.05 11.89 -2.98
C GLN A 238 2.50 10.43 -3.03
N LEU A 239 2.96 9.98 -4.20
CA LEU A 239 3.50 8.64 -4.40
C LEU A 239 4.72 8.38 -3.51
N ARG A 240 5.65 9.34 -3.44
CA ARG A 240 6.79 9.29 -2.51
C ARG A 240 6.33 9.18 -1.06
N MET A 241 5.33 9.96 -0.64
CA MET A 241 4.78 9.89 0.71
C MET A 241 4.16 8.52 1.01
N VAL A 242 3.43 7.92 0.07
CA VAL A 242 2.86 6.57 0.23
C VAL A 242 3.97 5.52 0.37
N PHE A 243 4.99 5.53 -0.48
CA PHE A 243 6.07 4.55 -0.37
C PHE A 243 6.95 4.77 0.86
N GLN A 244 7.18 6.02 1.29
CA GLN A 244 7.85 6.31 2.57
C GLN A 244 7.03 5.77 3.75
N LEU A 245 5.71 5.92 3.71
CA LEU A 245 4.81 5.35 4.70
C LEU A 245 4.90 3.82 4.73
N ILE A 246 4.89 3.15 3.58
CA ILE A 246 5.06 1.69 3.52
C ILE A 246 6.42 1.30 4.11
N LYS A 247 7.50 1.96 3.64
CA LYS A 247 8.88 1.71 4.09
C LYS A 247 9.05 1.86 5.60
N ALA A 248 8.39 2.86 6.21
CA ALA A 248 8.44 3.13 7.65
C ALA A 248 7.88 2.01 8.54
N ASN A 249 7.01 1.19 7.95
CA ASN A 249 6.16 0.23 8.65
C ASN A 249 6.49 -1.21 8.23
N LEU A 250 7.61 -1.44 7.54
CA LEU A 250 8.06 -2.77 7.11
C LEU A 250 8.43 -3.70 8.27
N GLU A 251 8.77 -3.16 9.43
CA GLU A 251 9.14 -3.94 10.63
C GLU A 251 7.91 -4.48 11.38
N PHE A 252 6.70 -4.21 10.90
CA PHE A 252 5.52 -4.74 11.57
C PHE A 252 5.31 -6.21 11.21
N PRO A 253 5.21 -7.11 12.20
CA PRO A 253 5.02 -8.53 11.97
C PRO A 253 3.62 -8.80 11.46
N ASN A 254 3.46 -9.90 10.72
CA ASN A 254 2.15 -10.40 10.32
C ASN A 254 1.28 -9.36 9.56
N VAL A 255 1.94 -8.50 8.78
CA VAL A 255 1.30 -7.51 7.89
C VAL A 255 1.72 -7.80 6.45
N VAL A 256 0.77 -7.71 5.51
CA VAL A 256 1.02 -7.84 4.08
C VAL A 256 0.49 -6.60 3.38
N PHE A 257 1.33 -5.93 2.59
CA PHE A 257 0.93 -4.86 1.69
C PHE A 257 0.79 -5.44 0.28
N LEU A 258 -0.40 -5.31 -0.32
CA LEU A 258 -0.62 -5.59 -1.73
C LEU A 258 -0.75 -4.28 -2.49
N LEU A 259 0.23 -3.95 -3.32
CA LEU A 259 0.31 -2.72 -4.09
C LEU A 259 -0.11 -3.00 -5.54
N LEU A 260 -1.08 -2.26 -6.08
CA LEU A 260 -1.52 -2.38 -7.46
C LEU A 260 -1.21 -1.09 -8.21
N PHE A 261 -0.44 -1.20 -9.30
CA PHE A 261 -0.05 -0.04 -10.09
C PHE A 261 0.49 -0.38 -11.47
N GLN A 262 0.56 0.63 -12.34
CA GLN A 262 1.33 0.55 -13.60
C GLN A 262 2.81 0.82 -13.32
N ARG A 263 3.67 -0.17 -13.59
CA ARG A 263 5.07 -0.16 -13.17
C ARG A 263 5.86 1.00 -13.78
N ASP A 264 5.74 1.21 -15.07
CA ASP A 264 6.40 2.26 -15.84
C ASP A 264 6.03 3.67 -15.32
N LEU A 265 4.74 3.93 -15.11
CA LEU A 265 4.26 5.22 -14.60
C LEU A 265 4.76 5.52 -13.18
N VAL A 266 4.80 4.50 -12.32
CA VAL A 266 5.29 4.65 -10.94
C VAL A 266 6.82 4.79 -10.92
N GLU A 267 7.56 4.00 -11.70
CA GLU A 267 9.02 4.13 -11.82
C GLU A 267 9.41 5.54 -12.31
N ASP A 268 8.72 6.07 -13.32
CA ASP A 268 8.95 7.42 -13.84
C ASP A 268 8.68 8.50 -12.78
N LYS A 269 7.51 8.44 -12.13
CA LYS A 269 7.12 9.41 -11.09
C LYS A 269 8.04 9.39 -9.86
N MET A 270 8.65 8.25 -9.57
CA MET A 270 9.55 8.07 -8.43
C MET A 270 10.99 8.47 -8.75
N ASN A 271 11.34 8.65 -10.02
CA ASN A 271 12.64 9.18 -10.41
C ASN A 271 12.82 10.61 -9.87
N ASP A 272 13.99 10.91 -9.31
CA ASP A 272 14.33 12.24 -8.78
C ASP A 272 15.60 12.83 -9.42
N GLY A 273 16.12 12.18 -10.46
CA GLY A 273 17.33 12.57 -11.17
C GLY A 273 18.64 12.13 -10.49
N MET A 274 18.60 11.72 -9.22
CA MET A 274 19.76 11.17 -8.49
C MET A 274 19.65 9.65 -8.30
N GLN A 275 18.44 9.14 -8.03
CA GLN A 275 18.14 7.73 -7.89
C GLN A 275 17.06 7.34 -8.91
N LEU A 276 17.28 6.21 -9.61
CA LEU A 276 16.26 5.63 -10.47
C LEU A 276 15.06 5.18 -9.61
N GLY A 277 13.84 5.47 -10.07
CA GLY A 277 12.63 5.09 -9.36
C GLY A 277 12.55 3.57 -9.13
N ARG A 278 13.02 2.77 -10.09
CA ARG A 278 13.17 1.31 -9.96
C ARG A 278 13.97 0.91 -8.71
N ASP A 279 15.17 1.45 -8.55
CA ASP A 279 16.06 1.13 -7.43
C ASP A 279 15.44 1.54 -6.09
N TYR A 280 14.59 2.56 -6.10
CA TYR A 280 13.83 2.95 -4.92
C TYR A 280 12.74 1.91 -4.60
N LEU A 281 11.99 1.47 -5.61
CA LEU A 281 10.92 0.46 -5.46
C LEU A 281 11.47 -0.91 -5.03
N GLU A 282 12.61 -1.34 -5.56
CA GLU A 282 13.25 -2.62 -5.20
C GLU A 282 13.64 -2.71 -3.72
N LYS A 283 13.87 -1.58 -3.05
CA LYS A 283 14.11 -1.54 -1.60
C LYS A 283 12.85 -1.78 -0.76
N ILE A 284 11.66 -1.66 -1.37
CA ILE A 284 10.37 -1.69 -0.68
C ILE A 284 9.54 -2.89 -1.12
N ILE A 285 9.55 -3.25 -2.40
CA ILE A 285 8.78 -4.37 -2.95
C ILE A 285 9.62 -5.63 -2.85
N GLN A 286 9.19 -6.59 -2.03
CA GLN A 286 9.88 -7.87 -1.90
C GLN A 286 9.44 -8.85 -3.00
N VAL A 287 8.15 -8.82 -3.37
CA VAL A 287 7.59 -9.78 -4.33
C VAL A 287 6.85 -9.03 -5.45
N PRO A 288 7.49 -8.82 -6.61
CA PRO A 288 6.84 -8.26 -7.77
C PRO A 288 6.16 -9.35 -8.60
N PHE A 289 4.88 -9.17 -8.92
CA PHE A 289 4.14 -9.96 -9.90
C PHE A 289 3.66 -9.08 -11.05
N ASP A 290 3.77 -9.60 -12.26
CA ASP A 290 3.09 -9.02 -13.42
C ASP A 290 1.80 -9.80 -13.70
N ILE A 291 0.77 -9.11 -14.17
CA ILE A 291 -0.49 -9.75 -14.54
C ILE A 291 -0.25 -10.81 -15.61
N PRO A 292 -0.85 -12.02 -15.46
CA PRO A 292 -0.80 -13.03 -16.49
C PRO A 292 -1.37 -12.52 -17.82
N GLN A 293 -0.59 -12.74 -18.88
CA GLN A 293 -1.00 -12.47 -20.24
C GLN A 293 -2.21 -13.34 -20.61
N ILE A 294 -3.12 -12.77 -21.38
CA ILE A 294 -4.32 -13.48 -21.82
C ILE A 294 -3.94 -14.35 -23.01
N GLU A 295 -4.35 -15.62 -22.99
CA GLU A 295 -4.23 -16.49 -24.15
C GLU A 295 -5.08 -15.93 -25.31
N THR A 296 -4.43 -15.59 -26.43
CA THR A 296 -5.08 -14.99 -27.60
C THR A 296 -6.19 -15.89 -28.14
N THR A 297 -5.97 -17.20 -28.19
CA THR A 297 -6.97 -18.19 -28.60
C THR A 297 -8.22 -18.14 -27.72
N ARG A 298 -8.05 -18.00 -26.41
CA ARG A 298 -9.17 -17.90 -25.46
C ARG A 298 -9.93 -16.59 -25.65
N LEU A 299 -9.21 -15.49 -25.86
CA LEU A 299 -9.81 -14.18 -26.15
C LEU A 299 -10.61 -14.21 -27.45
N HIS A 300 -10.04 -14.75 -28.53
CA HIS A 300 -10.71 -14.87 -29.83
C HIS A 300 -11.95 -15.76 -29.70
N SER A 301 -11.83 -16.92 -29.06
CA SER A 301 -12.95 -17.82 -28.82
C SER A 301 -14.07 -17.11 -28.04
N LEU A 302 -13.73 -16.34 -27.01
CA LEU A 302 -14.71 -15.58 -26.24
C LEU A 302 -15.39 -14.48 -27.06
N LEU A 303 -14.62 -13.75 -27.86
CA LEU A 303 -15.13 -12.70 -28.73
C LEU A 303 -16.11 -13.27 -29.75
N PHE A 304 -15.70 -14.27 -30.52
CA PHE A 304 -16.54 -14.87 -31.55
C PHE A 304 -17.79 -15.54 -30.95
N ASN A 305 -17.65 -16.29 -29.85
CA ASN A 305 -18.81 -16.85 -29.15
C ASN A 305 -19.82 -15.79 -28.67
N LYS A 306 -19.36 -14.57 -28.35
CA LYS A 306 -20.26 -13.46 -27.98
C LYS A 306 -20.88 -12.81 -29.21
N LEU A 307 -20.10 -12.60 -30.28
CA LEU A 307 -20.58 -12.05 -31.54
C LEU A 307 -21.64 -12.96 -32.19
N ASP A 308 -21.37 -14.26 -32.26
CA ASP A 308 -22.29 -15.24 -32.84
C ASP A 308 -23.64 -15.23 -32.12
N LYS A 309 -23.63 -15.18 -30.78
CA LYS A 309 -24.86 -15.03 -29.97
C LYS A 309 -25.65 -13.76 -30.30
N ILE A 310 -24.97 -12.64 -30.56
CA ILE A 310 -25.63 -11.38 -30.93
C ILE A 310 -26.23 -11.50 -32.32
N ILE A 311 -25.49 -12.06 -33.29
CA ILE A 311 -25.94 -12.25 -34.68
C ILE A 311 -27.16 -13.19 -34.72
N GLU A 312 -27.14 -14.29 -33.96
CA GLU A 312 -28.26 -15.24 -33.88
C GLU A 312 -29.53 -14.62 -33.27
N GLN A 313 -29.39 -13.66 -32.36
CA GLN A 313 -30.52 -12.99 -31.71
C GLN A 313 -31.17 -11.93 -32.60
N ASP A 314 -30.42 -11.31 -33.51
CA ASP A 314 -30.92 -10.30 -34.44
C ASP A 314 -31.18 -10.90 -35.84
N LYS A 315 -32.47 -11.13 -36.16
CA LYS A 315 -32.91 -11.65 -37.46
C LYS A 315 -32.45 -10.80 -38.65
N SER A 316 -32.26 -9.49 -38.48
CA SER A 316 -31.79 -8.60 -39.54
C SER A 316 -30.29 -8.77 -39.74
N ALA A 317 -29.52 -8.83 -38.64
CA ALA A 317 -28.08 -9.09 -38.68
C ALA A 317 -27.78 -10.46 -39.28
N SER A 318 -28.49 -11.51 -38.85
CA SER A 318 -28.34 -12.87 -39.38
C SER A 318 -28.58 -12.95 -40.90
N ASN A 319 -29.55 -12.20 -41.44
CA ASN A 319 -29.83 -12.16 -42.88
C ASN A 319 -28.81 -11.34 -43.69
N MET A 320 -28.09 -10.42 -43.05
CA MET A 320 -27.09 -9.55 -43.70
C MET A 320 -25.64 -10.03 -43.49
N PHE A 321 -25.41 -10.99 -42.59
CA PHE A 321 -24.08 -11.48 -42.26
C PHE A 321 -23.53 -12.40 -43.36
N ASP A 322 -22.51 -11.93 -44.07
CA ASP A 322 -21.80 -12.70 -45.09
C ASP A 322 -20.68 -13.54 -44.46
N SER A 323 -20.97 -14.81 -44.18
CA SER A 323 -20.01 -15.76 -43.62
C SER A 323 -18.84 -16.08 -44.56
N GLY A 324 -18.99 -15.89 -45.88
CA GLY A 324 -17.91 -16.09 -46.84
C GLY A 324 -16.88 -14.95 -46.80
N ARG A 325 -17.34 -13.71 -46.59
CA ARG A 325 -16.48 -12.53 -46.41
C ARG A 325 -15.83 -12.48 -45.03
N TRP A 326 -16.57 -12.83 -43.97
CA TRP A 326 -16.14 -12.63 -42.58
C TRP A 326 -15.66 -13.91 -41.87
N GLY A 327 -15.98 -15.10 -42.38
CA GLY A 327 -15.63 -16.38 -41.77
C GLY A 327 -14.15 -16.80 -41.93
N VAL A 328 -13.37 -16.09 -42.74
CA VAL A 328 -11.93 -16.34 -42.94
C VAL A 328 -11.05 -15.59 -41.90
N VAL A 329 -11.66 -14.77 -41.04
CA VAL A 329 -10.97 -13.95 -40.03
C VAL A 329 -10.97 -14.61 -38.63
N ALA A 330 -11.58 -15.80 -38.50
CA ALA A 330 -11.72 -16.54 -37.24
C ALA A 330 -10.56 -17.51 -36.97
#